data_AF-A0A920ETD8-F1
#
_entry.id   AF-A0A920ETD8-F1
#
_cell.length_a   1.000
_cell.length_b   1.000
_cell.length_c   1.000
_cell.angle_alpha   90.00
_cell.angle_beta   90.00
_cell.angle_gamma   90.00
#
_symmetry.space_group_name_H-M   'P 1'
#
loop_
_entity.id
_entity.type
_entity.pdbx_description
1 polymer ?
#
loop_
_entity_poly.entity_id
_entity_poly.type
_entity_poly.pdbx_seq_one_letter_code
_entity_poly.pdbx_strand_id
1 'polypeptide(L)' 'MKLDPKNTQVGQDGDTLEDCETTLYNIETDPKQETPIDEPDVENRFALEIARYFAEHDAPSELFKHFDVVQPNVAIAGE' A
#
# COMPACT_ATOMS: atom_id res chain seq x y z
N MET A 1 -19.42 -14.48 -1.70
CA MET A 1 -18.54 -14.47 -2.88
C MET A 1 -17.43 -15.47 -2.64
N LYS A 2 -17.19 -16.41 -3.55
CA LYS A 2 -16.03 -17.31 -3.52
C LYS A 2 -15.01 -16.72 -4.48
N LEU A 3 -13.88 -16.29 -3.97
CA LEU A 3 -12.75 -15.87 -4.80
C LEU A 3 -12.19 -17.14 -5.46
N ASP A 4 -12.19 -17.20 -6.79
CA ASP A 4 -11.67 -18.34 -7.52
C ASP A 4 -10.16 -18.48 -7.25
N PRO A 5 -9.64 -19.67 -6.88
CA PRO A 5 -8.22 -19.89 -6.59
C PRO A 5 -7.31 -19.76 -7.82
N LYS A 6 -7.88 -19.45 -8.98
CA LYS A 6 -7.18 -19.13 -10.24
C LYS A 6 -7.22 -17.64 -10.57
N ASN A 7 -7.78 -16.80 -9.70
CA ASN A 7 -7.63 -15.36 -9.82
C ASN A 7 -6.23 -14.95 -9.36
N THR A 8 -5.22 -15.51 -10.03
CA THR A 8 -3.82 -15.09 -10.00
C THR A 8 -3.78 -13.81 -10.83
N GLN A 9 -4.34 -12.73 -10.29
CA GLN A 9 -4.28 -11.42 -10.91
C GLN A 9 -2.83 -10.94 -10.80
N VAL A 10 -1.99 -11.51 -11.65
CA VAL A 10 -0.67 -11.00 -11.98
C VAL A 10 -0.87 -9.64 -12.62
N GLY A 11 -0.05 -8.66 -12.25
CA GLY A 11 0.00 -7.42 -13.01
C GLY A 11 0.39 -7.71 -14.47
N GLN A 12 0.20 -6.74 -15.36
CA GLN A 12 0.62 -6.91 -16.77
C GLN A 12 2.14 -7.13 -16.93
N ASP A 13 2.90 -6.84 -15.88
CA ASP A 13 4.33 -7.08 -15.68
C ASP A 13 4.67 -8.54 -15.33
N GLY A 14 3.69 -9.37 -14.96
CA GLY A 14 3.92 -10.78 -14.60
C GLY A 14 4.37 -10.99 -13.15
N ASP A 15 4.45 -9.93 -12.37
CA ASP A 15 4.76 -9.98 -10.95
C ASP A 15 3.51 -10.36 -10.15
N THR A 16 3.69 -11.24 -9.17
CA THR A 16 2.66 -11.50 -8.17
C THR A 16 2.62 -10.31 -7.22
N LEU A 17 1.44 -9.96 -6.69
CA LEU A 17 1.31 -8.93 -5.66
C LEU A 17 2.08 -9.26 -4.36
N GLU A 18 2.72 -10.42 -4.31
CA GLU A 18 3.43 -10.94 -3.13
C GLU A 18 4.82 -10.29 -2.94
N ASP A 19 5.39 -9.68 -3.99
CA ASP A 19 6.73 -9.05 -4.00
C ASP A 19 6.68 -7.52 -4.17
N CYS A 20 5.66 -6.86 -3.60
CA CYS A 20 5.63 -5.39 -3.59
C CYS A 20 6.59 -4.82 -2.53
N GLU A 21 7.77 -4.35 -2.95
CA GLU A 21 8.64 -3.54 -2.10
C GLU A 21 8.20 -2.06 -2.09
N THR A 22 8.26 -1.42 -0.92
CA THR A 22 8.03 0.03 -0.84
C THR A 22 9.17 0.75 -1.54
N THR A 23 8.86 1.60 -2.51
CA THR A 23 9.85 2.45 -3.19
C THR A 23 9.35 3.87 -3.32
N LEU A 24 10.23 4.84 -3.04
CA LEU A 24 9.92 6.26 -3.14
C LEU A 24 10.56 6.89 -4.38
N TYR A 25 9.78 7.70 -5.11
CA TYR A 25 10.26 8.46 -6.27
C TYR A 25 9.80 9.92 -6.19
N ASN A 26 10.63 10.83 -6.71
CA ASN A 26 10.23 12.22 -6.93
C ASN A 26 9.75 12.40 -8.37
N ILE A 27 8.44 12.47 -8.56
CA ILE A 27 7.82 12.56 -9.89
C ILE A 27 8.16 13.86 -10.64
N GLU A 28 8.48 14.95 -9.94
CA GLU A 28 8.84 16.22 -10.58
C GLU A 28 10.21 16.13 -11.27
N THR A 29 11.17 15.45 -10.64
CA THR A 29 12.54 15.33 -11.17
C THR A 29 12.81 14.00 -11.86
N ASP A 30 12.01 12.97 -11.55
CA ASP A 30 12.10 11.61 -12.09
C ASP A 30 10.70 11.11 -12.50
N PRO A 31 10.14 11.65 -13.59
CA PRO A 31 8.80 11.27 -14.05
C PRO A 31 8.72 9.83 -14.57
N LYS A 32 9.87 9.18 -14.80
CA LYS A 32 9.95 7.80 -15.27
C LYS A 32 10.17 6.80 -14.12
N GLN A 33 10.37 7.27 -12.89
CA GLN A 33 10.61 6.43 -11.72
C GLN A 33 11.83 5.51 -11.92
N GLU A 34 12.90 6.06 -12.48
CA GLU A 34 14.15 5.33 -12.76
C GLU A 34 15.16 5.44 -11.59
N THR A 35 14.97 6.41 -10.69
CA THR A 35 15.90 6.73 -9.60
C THR A 35 15.18 6.70 -8.25
N PRO A 36 15.23 5.56 -7.53
CA PRO A 36 14.60 5.45 -6.21
C PRO A 36 15.29 6.34 -5.17
N ILE A 37 14.51 6.79 -4.19
CA ILE A 37 14.93 7.61 -3.06
C ILE A 37 14.91 6.75 -1.80
N ASP A 38 16.01 6.76 -1.05
CA ASP A 38 16.13 6.11 0.27
C ASP A 38 16.05 7.18 1.36
N GLU A 39 14.84 7.42 1.85
CA GLU A 39 14.52 8.43 2.87
C GLU A 39 13.52 7.84 3.87
N PRO A 40 14.00 7.08 4.88
CA PRO A 40 13.14 6.27 5.75
C PRO A 40 12.12 7.11 6.55
N ASP A 41 12.45 8.35 6.88
CA ASP A 41 11.50 9.26 7.54
C ASP A 41 10.33 9.65 6.63
N VAL A 42 10.59 9.81 5.33
CA VAL A 42 9.58 10.14 4.32
C VAL A 42 8.71 8.93 4.01
N GLU A 43 9.32 7.75 3.89
CA GLU A 43 8.61 6.48 3.73
C GLU A 43 7.66 6.22 4.90
N ASN A 44 8.14 6.33 6.14
CA ASN A 44 7.32 6.15 7.33
C ASN A 44 6.14 7.13 7.37
N ARG A 45 6.36 8.40 6.99
CA ARG A 45 5.28 9.39 6.92
C ARG A 45 4.22 8.99 5.89
N PHE A 46 4.61 8.51 4.72
CA PHE A 46 3.65 8.08 3.70
C PHE A 46 2.94 6.79 4.08
N ALA A 47 3.62 5.82 4.69
CA ALA A 47 3.00 4.61 5.24
C ALA A 47 1.90 4.94 6.26
N LEU A 48 2.14 5.92 7.15
CA LEU A 48 1.14 6.39 8.11
C LEU A 48 -0.07 7.04 7.43
N GLU A 49 0.15 7.87 6.40
CA GLU A 49 -0.96 8.47 5.63
C GLU A 49 -1.77 7.41 4.87
N ILE A 50 -1.11 6.41 4.26
CA ILE A 50 -1.80 5.28 3.61
C ILE A 50 -2.70 4.55 4.61
N ALA A 51 -2.15 4.22 5.79
CA ALA A 51 -2.92 3.55 6.84
C ALA A 51 -4.11 4.40 7.33
N ARG A 52 -3.92 5.73 7.42
CA ARG A 52 -4.99 6.66 7.77
C ARG A 52 -6.11 6.65 6.73
N TYR A 53 -5.78 6.71 5.44
CA TYR A 53 -6.78 6.64 4.36
C TYR A 53 -7.47 5.29 4.30
N PHE A 54 -6.76 4.19 4.53
CA PHE A 54 -7.38 2.87 4.63
C PHE A 54 -8.43 2.84 5.74
N ALA A 55 -8.10 3.36 6.92
CA ALA A 55 -9.05 3.43 8.02
C ALA A 55 -10.23 4.37 7.73
N GLU A 56 -9.99 5.52 7.08
CA GLU A 56 -11.03 6.48 6.67
C GLU A 56 -12.04 5.88 5.69
N HIS A 57 -11.61 4.90 4.89
CA HIS A 57 -12.44 4.24 3.88
C HIS A 57 -12.90 2.83 4.27
N ASP A 58 -12.84 2.47 5.56
CA ASP A 58 -13.23 1.14 6.07
C ASP A 58 -12.57 -0.01 5.31
N ALA A 59 -11.29 0.17 4.94
CA ALA A 59 -10.53 -0.84 4.23
C ALA A 59 -10.42 -2.13 5.05
N PRO A 60 -10.49 -3.31 4.42
CA PRO A 60 -10.34 -4.58 5.12
C PRO A 60 -8.94 -4.71 5.74
N SER A 61 -8.86 -5.37 6.90
CA SER A 61 -7.60 -5.62 7.63
C SER A 61 -6.52 -6.33 6.80
N GLU A 62 -6.94 -7.08 5.78
CA GLU A 62 -6.05 -7.77 4.83
C GLU A 62 -5.16 -6.79 4.06
N LEU A 63 -5.64 -5.57 3.76
CA LEU A 63 -4.85 -4.55 3.07
C LEU A 63 -3.76 -3.98 3.96
N PHE A 64 -4.03 -3.74 5.25
CA PHE A 64 -3.01 -3.27 6.19
C PHE A 64 -1.86 -4.28 6.30
N LYS A 65 -2.20 -5.58 6.38
CA LYS A 65 -1.21 -6.65 6.38
C LYS A 65 -0.46 -6.76 5.05
N HIS A 66 -1.15 -6.57 3.93
CA HIS A 66 -0.56 -6.68 2.60
C HIS A 66 0.51 -5.60 2.34
N PHE A 67 0.23 -4.36 2.77
CA PHE A 67 1.15 -3.23 2.61
C PHE A 67 2.09 -3.03 3.79
N ASP A 68 2.12 -3.97 4.75
CA ASP A 68 2.89 -3.88 6.01
C ASP A 68 2.70 -2.55 6.77
N VAL A 69 1.48 -2.00 6.74
CA VAL A 69 1.14 -0.75 7.43
C VAL A 69 0.33 -1.02 8.69
N VAL A 70 0.63 -0.27 9.75
CA VAL A 70 -0.05 -0.42 11.03
C VAL A 70 -1.44 0.20 10.95
N GLN A 71 -2.48 -0.61 11.20
CA GLN A 71 -3.84 -0.11 11.30
C GLN A 71 -3.94 0.93 12.43
N PRO A 72 -4.30 2.19 12.15
CA PRO A 72 -4.48 3.17 13.19
C PRO A 72 -5.67 2.75 14.03
N ASN A 73 -5.54 2.91 15.35
CA ASN A 73 -6.61 2.60 16.29
C ASN A 73 -7.68 3.71 16.20
N VAL A 74 -8.40 3.77 15.09
CA VAL A 74 -9.53 4.68 14.92
C VAL A 74 -10.71 4.04 15.64
N ALA A 75 -11.23 4.73 16.67
CA ALA A 75 -12.51 4.34 17.25
C ALA A 75 -13.54 4.44 16.11
N ILE A 76 -14.08 3.30 15.71
CA ILE A 76 -15.16 3.20 14.72
C ILE A 76 -16.34 4.00 15.29
N ALA A 77 -16.48 5.25 14.86
CA ALA A 77 -17.66 6.05 15.15
C ALA A 77 -18.74 5.65 14.14
N GLY A 78 -19.42 4.55 14.44
CA GLY A 78 -20.56 4.04 13.68
C GLY A 78 -21.56 3.39 14.63
N GLU A 79 -22.44 4.22 15.20
CA GLU A 79 -23.73 3.82 15.78
C GLU A 79 -24.79 3.64 14.67
#